data_AF-A0A6N4DGY2-F1
#
_entry.id   AF-A0A6N4DGY2-F1
#
_cell.length_a   1.000
_cell.length_b   1.000
_cell.length_c   1.000
_cell.angle_alpha   90.00
_cell.angle_beta   90.00
_cell.angle_gamma   90.00
#
_symmetry.space_group_name_H-M   'P 1'
#
loop_
_entity.id
_entity.type
_entity.pdbx_description
1 polymer ?
#
loop_
_entity_poly.entity_id
_entity_poly.type
_entity_poly.pdbx_seq_one_letter_code
_entity_poly.pdbx_strand_id
1 'polypeptide(L)' 'MIVKFTPRGTGRGSGPVGYLLGQNRDREGAELLRGDPDQTEALIDASNYAKRYTSGVLSFQEPVLDAATKARIMETFEQA' A
#
# COMPACT_ATOMS: atom_id res chain seq x y z
N MET A 1 -0.16 16.25 -6.01
CA MET A 1 0.15 14.97 -5.31
C MET A 1 0.40 15.19 -3.82
N ILE A 2 -0.24 14.41 -2.94
CA ILE A 2 -0.02 14.40 -1.49
C ILE A 2 0.57 13.05 -1.09
N VAL A 3 1.67 13.07 -0.33
CA VAL A 3 2.25 11.89 0.33
C VAL A 3 1.80 11.87 1.78
N LYS A 4 1.23 10.75 2.24
CA LYS A 4 0.83 10.58 3.63
C LYS A 4 1.32 9.26 4.17
N PHE A 5 2.13 9.31 5.22
CA PHE A 5 2.48 8.14 6.02
C PHE A 5 1.43 7.92 7.10
N THR A 6 1.05 6.67 7.31
CA THR A 6 0.07 6.32 8.35
C THR A 6 0.78 6.10 9.68
N PRO A 7 0.25 6.60 10.82
CA PRO A 7 0.88 6.41 12.13
C PRO A 7 0.71 4.97 12.68
N ARG A 8 -0.03 4.12 11.97
CA ARG A 8 -0.29 2.71 12.34
C ARG A 8 0.81 1.82 11.77
N GLY A 9 1.23 0.83 12.55
CA GLY A 9 2.31 -0.09 12.16
C GLY A 9 2.57 -1.23 13.15
N THR A 10 1.73 -1.41 14.16
CA THR A 10 1.91 -2.37 15.27
C THR A 10 0.96 -3.57 15.19
N GLY A 11 -0.03 -3.53 14.30
CA GLY A 11 -1.06 -4.55 14.13
C GLY A 11 -0.63 -5.73 13.25
N ARG A 12 -1.57 -6.65 13.00
CA ARG A 12 -1.39 -7.78 12.07
C ARG A 12 -1.43 -7.34 10.62
N GLY A 13 -0.81 -8.13 9.74
CA GLY A 13 -0.76 -7.89 8.29
C GLY A 13 -2.14 -7.82 7.63
N SER A 14 -3.11 -8.60 8.13
CA SER A 14 -4.48 -8.58 7.63
C SER A 14 -5.18 -7.21 7.72
N GLY A 15 -4.77 -6.37 8.67
CA GLY A 15 -5.31 -5.02 8.83
C GLY A 15 -5.05 -4.11 7.63
N PRO A 16 -3.78 -3.78 7.30
CA PRO A 16 -3.45 -2.93 6.16
C PRO A 16 -3.83 -3.55 4.81
N VAL A 17 -3.68 -4.87 4.62
CA VAL A 17 -4.01 -5.49 3.34
C VAL A 17 -5.53 -5.54 3.13
N GLY A 18 -6.31 -5.87 4.16
CA GLY A 18 -7.77 -5.79 4.12
C GLY A 18 -8.29 -4.35 3.93
N TYR A 19 -7.57 -3.34 4.43
CA TYR A 19 -7.91 -1.95 4.14
C TYR A 19 -7.82 -1.62 2.65
N LEU A 20 -6.76 -2.08 1.96
CA LEU A 20 -6.53 -1.79 0.54
C LEU A 20 -7.40 -2.64 -0.39
N LEU A 21 -7.49 -3.95 -0.14
CA LEU A 21 -8.09 -4.90 -1.08
C LEU A 21 -9.47 -5.41 -0.64
N GLY A 22 -9.95 -5.05 0.55
CA GLY A 22 -11.15 -5.64 1.13
C GLY A 22 -10.85 -6.97 1.84
N GLN A 23 -11.76 -7.40 2.72
CA GLN A 23 -11.56 -8.62 3.51
C GLN A 23 -11.49 -9.87 2.62
N ASN A 24 -12.21 -9.88 1.50
CA ASN A 24 -12.23 -10.99 0.53
C ASN A 24 -11.45 -10.66 -0.76
N ARG A 25 -10.59 -9.63 -0.74
CA ARG A 25 -9.84 -9.15 -1.92
C ARG A 25 -10.70 -8.63 -3.09
N ASP A 26 -11.92 -8.21 -2.79
CA ASP A 26 -12.98 -7.84 -3.73
C ASP A 26 -13.38 -6.36 -3.64
N ARG A 27 -12.53 -5.50 -3.07
CA ARG A 27 -12.84 -4.07 -2.92
C ARG A 27 -13.03 -3.40 -4.28
N GLU A 28 -14.21 -2.82 -4.47
CA GLU A 28 -14.54 -2.07 -5.68
C GLU A 28 -13.54 -0.93 -5.93
N GLY A 29 -13.02 -0.87 -7.16
CA GLY A 29 -12.05 0.13 -7.59
C GLY A 29 -10.61 -0.08 -7.07
N ALA A 30 -10.33 -1.15 -6.33
CA ALA A 30 -8.98 -1.51 -5.93
C ALA A 30 -8.31 -2.39 -7.00
N GLU A 31 -7.07 -2.08 -7.33
CA GLU A 31 -6.24 -2.87 -8.24
C GLU A 31 -4.88 -3.11 -7.59
N LEU A 32 -4.45 -4.38 -7.56
CA LEU A 32 -3.11 -4.74 -7.11
C LEU A 32 -2.14 -4.57 -8.28
N LEU A 33 -1.27 -3.56 -8.18
CA LEU A 33 -0.30 -3.26 -9.24
C LEU A 33 0.96 -4.12 -9.16
N ARG A 34 1.46 -4.39 -7.95
CA ARG A 34 2.72 -5.10 -7.69
C ARG A 34 2.69 -5.87 -6.37
N GLY A 35 3.47 -6.95 -6.31
CA GLY A 35 3.67 -7.76 -5.10
C GLY A 35 2.57 -8.80 -4.88
N ASP A 36 2.67 -9.48 -3.75
CA ASP A 36 1.71 -10.49 -3.30
C ASP A 36 1.12 -10.06 -1.94
N PRO A 37 -0.22 -9.93 -1.83
CA PRO A 37 -0.87 -9.53 -0.58
C PRO A 37 -0.64 -10.52 0.56
N ASP A 38 -0.69 -11.83 0.29
CA ASP A 38 -0.55 -12.87 1.31
C ASP A 38 0.90 -12.95 1.79
N GLN A 39 1.87 -12.78 0.88
CA GLN A 39 3.28 -12.63 1.26
C GLN A 39 3.49 -11.38 2.12
N THR A 40 2.84 -10.27 1.77
CA THR A 40 2.93 -9.02 2.55
C THR A 40 2.38 -9.22 3.97
N GLU A 41 1.23 -9.89 4.12
CA GLU A 41 0.69 -10.22 5.44
C GLU A 41 1.65 -11.08 6.26
N ALA A 42 2.21 -12.14 5.65
CA ALA A 42 3.16 -13.03 6.30
C ALA A 42 4.42 -12.30 6.78
N LEU A 43 4.96 -11.37 5.97
CA LEU A 43 6.12 -10.56 6.34
C LEU A 43 5.83 -9.65 7.55
N ILE A 44 4.66 -9.00 7.56
CA ILE A 44 4.24 -8.16 8.69
C ILE A 44 4.07 -8.99 9.96
N ASP A 45 3.44 -10.15 9.85
CA ASP A 45 3.15 -11.01 10.99
C ASP A 45 4.39 -11.71 11.56
N ALA A 46 5.42 -11.95 10.73
CA ALA A 46 6.70 -12.49 11.15
C ALA A 46 7.63 -11.47 11.84
N SER A 47 7.32 -10.17 11.78
CA SER A 47 8.14 -9.15 12.43
C SER A 47 8.01 -9.19 13.95
N ASN A 48 9.14 -9.37 14.64
CA ASN A 48 9.24 -9.36 16.10
C ASN A 48 9.35 -7.95 16.72
N TYR A 49 9.48 -6.92 15.90
CA TYR A 49 9.56 -5.53 16.38
C TYR A 49 8.19 -4.99 16.80
N ALA A 50 8.20 -4.06 17.76
CA ALA A 50 6.98 -3.35 18.19
C ALA A 50 6.32 -2.61 17.00
N LYS A 51 7.14 -2.04 16.11
CA LYS A 51 6.69 -1.49 14.82
C LYS A 51 7.00 -2.52 13.74
N ARG A 52 5.95 -3.20 13.27
CA ARG A 52 6.01 -4.31 12.32
C ARG A 52 6.05 -3.87 10.86
N TYR A 53 5.47 -2.71 10.55
CA TYR A 53 5.47 -2.15 9.20
C TYR A 53 5.39 -0.62 9.20
N THR A 54 5.73 -0.05 8.05
CA THR A 54 5.46 1.35 7.72
C THR A 54 4.66 1.38 6.43
N SER A 55 3.57 2.14 6.41
CA SER A 55 2.73 2.30 5.23
C SER A 55 2.51 3.78 4.91
N GLY A 56 2.31 4.06 3.63
CA GLY A 56 1.98 5.39 3.13
C GLY A 56 1.16 5.31 1.84
N VAL A 57 0.62 6.44 1.43
CA VAL A 57 -0.17 6.57 0.20
C VAL A 57 0.27 7.79 -0.61
N LEU A 58 0.20 7.66 -1.93
CA LEU A 58 0.33 8.75 -2.89
C LEU A 58 -1.07 9.10 -3.42
N SER A 59 -1.55 10.31 -3.15
CA SER A 59 -2.85 10.78 -3.61
C SER A 59 -2.68 11.84 -4.69
N PHE A 60 -3.41 11.71 -5.80
CA PHE A 60 -3.41 12.66 -6.90
C PHE A 60 -4.71 13.46 -6.90
N GLN A 61 -4.62 14.77 -7.08
CA GLN A 61 -5.79 15.67 -7.17
C GLN A 61 -6.21 15.89 -8.63
N GLU A 62 -5.26 15.68 -9.54
CA GLU A 62 -5.38 15.90 -10.97
C GLU A 62 -6.38 14.90 -11.57
N PRO A 63 -7.39 15.36 -12.34
CA PRO A 63 -8.58 14.55 -12.60
C PRO A 63 -8.33 13.32 -13.47
N VAL A 64 -7.26 13.24 -14.25
CA VAL A 64 -6.83 12.02 -14.95
C VAL A 64 -5.33 12.08 -15.21
N LEU A 65 -4.54 11.27 -14.50
CA LEU A 65 -3.19 10.91 -14.92
C LEU A 65 -3.26 9.57 -15.67
N ASP A 66 -2.60 9.49 -16.82
CA ASP A 66 -2.48 8.23 -17.54
C ASP A 66 -1.66 7.21 -16.73
N ALA A 67 -1.85 5.93 -17.04
CA ALA A 67 -1.23 4.83 -16.30
C ALA A 67 0.31 4.87 -16.34
N ALA A 68 0.90 5.29 -17.47
CA ALA A 68 2.36 5.37 -17.61
C ALA A 68 2.94 6.49 -16.75
N THR A 69 2.27 7.65 -16.71
CA THR A 69 2.65 8.75 -15.81
C THR A 69 2.53 8.33 -14.35
N LYS A 70 1.45 7.65 -13.95
CA LYS A 70 1.30 7.11 -12.58
C LYS A 70 2.42 6.14 -12.24
N ALA A 71 2.72 5.19 -13.12
CA ALA A 71 3.78 4.21 -12.93
C ALA A 71 5.14 4.88 -12.74
N ARG A 72 5.49 5.83 -13.62
CA ARG A 72 6.75 6.59 -13.52
C ARG A 72 6.87 7.35 -12.20
N ILE A 73 5.79 7.98 -11.73
CA ILE A 73 5.79 8.70 -10.44
C ILE A 73 6.02 7.72 -9.29
N MET A 74 5.33 6.56 -9.27
CA MET A 74 5.52 5.54 -8.24
C MET A 74 6.95 4.98 -8.24
N GLU A 75 7.50 4.66 -9.42
CA GLU A 75 8.88 4.15 -9.54
C GLU A 75 9.92 5.17 -9.10
N THR A 76 9.78 6.43 -9.50
CA THR A 76 10.73 7.48 -9.11
C THR A 76 10.69 7.71 -7.60
N PHE A 77 9.52 7.58 -6.98
CA PHE A 77 9.37 7.70 -5.53
C PHE A 77 10.02 6.54 -4.77
N GLU A 78 9.93 5.30 -5.28
CA GLU A 78 10.54 4.12 -4.66
C GLU A 78 12.07 4.08 -4.76
N GLN A 79 12.66 4.82 -5.71
CA GLN A 79 14.11 4.90 -5.91
C GLN A 79 14.82 5.97 -5.06
N ALA A 80 14.08 6.91 -4.48
CA ALA A 80 14.61 8.05 -3.72
C ALA A 80 14.78 7.74 -2.23
#